data_AF-A0A962Q9A6-F1
#
_entry.id   AF-A0A962Q9A6-F1
#
_cell.length_a   1.000
_cell.length_b   1.000
_cell.length_c   1.000
_cell.angle_alpha   90.00
_cell.angle_beta   90.00
_cell.angle_gamma   90.00
#
_symmetry.space_group_name_H-M   'P 1'
#
loop_
_entity.id
_entity.type
_entity.pdbx_description
1 polymer ?
#
loop_
_entity_poly.entity_id
_entity_poly.type
_entity_poly.pdbx_seq_one_letter_code
_entity_poly.pdbx_strand_id
1 'polypeptide(L)'
;MSGEKTVTVCGGATDKPIGVLQNAPGDGEEAQVCCIGVTKISGDADLNYGALIGTSGDGQADAKTPGTDTTEYVVGHVVYGNAAAGGLITAAINCASPARAA
;
A
#
# COMPACT_ATOMS: atom_id res chain seq x y z
N MET A 1 -10.76 -5.33 2.74
CA MET A 1 -12.06 -5.74 2.17
C MET A 1 -13.11 -4.79 2.70
N SER A 2 -14.00 -4.28 1.85
CA SER A 2 -15.10 -3.36 2.25
C SER A 2 -16.38 -4.09 2.69
N GLY A 3 -16.45 -5.39 2.44
CA GLY A 3 -17.57 -6.26 2.73
C GLY A 3 -17.30 -7.66 2.18
N GLU A 4 -18.29 -8.54 2.26
CA GLU A 4 -18.18 -9.86 1.63
C GLU A 4 -17.95 -9.69 0.12
N LYS A 5 -16.92 -10.35 -0.42
CA LYS A 5 -16.58 -10.37 -1.86
C LYS A 5 -16.36 -9.00 -2.51
N THR A 6 -16.10 -7.95 -1.72
CA THR A 6 -15.85 -6.60 -2.24
C THR A 6 -14.56 -6.01 -1.70
N VAL A 7 -13.95 -5.17 -2.52
CA VAL A 7 -12.74 -4.42 -2.18
C VAL A 7 -12.99 -2.94 -2.48
N THR A 8 -12.39 -2.07 -1.68
CA THR A 8 -12.36 -0.64 -1.88
C THR A 8 -10.95 -0.15 -1.58
N VAL A 9 -10.62 1.04 -2.08
CA VAL A 9 -9.37 1.73 -1.76
C VAL A 9 -9.35 2.10 -0.27
N CYS A 10 -8.19 1.96 0.39
CA CYS A 10 -8.03 2.38 1.77
C CYS A 10 -8.29 3.88 1.92
N GLY A 11 -8.94 4.28 3.02
CA GLY A 11 -9.34 5.67 3.29
C GLY A 11 -8.64 6.29 4.50
N GLY A 12 -7.67 5.60 5.09
CA GLY A 12 -6.90 6.10 6.21
C GLY A 12 -5.53 5.43 6.34
N ALA A 13 -4.56 6.16 6.89
CA ALA A 13 -3.20 5.65 7.12
C ALA A 13 -3.15 4.49 8.15
N THR A 14 -4.20 4.34 8.96
CA THR A 14 -4.35 3.27 9.94
C THR A 14 -5.05 2.03 9.37
N ASP A 15 -5.49 2.06 8.11
CA ASP A 15 -6.13 0.92 7.48
C ASP A 15 -5.14 -0.24 7.29
N LYS A 16 -5.69 -1.46 7.27
CA LYS A 16 -4.94 -2.67 6.91
C LYS A 16 -5.26 -3.02 5.46
N PRO A 17 -4.40 -2.68 4.48
CA PRO A 17 -4.64 -3.06 3.10
C PRO A 17 -4.57 -4.58 2.96
N ILE A 18 -5.34 -5.13 2.02
CA ILE A 18 -5.29 -6.56 1.68
C ILE A 18 -4.36 -6.86 0.50
N GLY A 19 -3.85 -5.82 -0.15
CA GLY A 19 -2.98 -5.91 -1.32
C GLY A 19 -3.07 -4.67 -2.19
N VAL A 20 -2.49 -4.76 -3.39
CA VAL A 20 -2.42 -3.66 -4.37
C VAL A 20 -3.20 -4.01 -5.62
N LEU A 21 -4.04 -3.08 -6.08
CA LEU A 21 -4.87 -3.21 -7.28
C LEU A 21 -4.01 -3.30 -8.56
N GLN A 22 -4.28 -4.27 -9.42
CA GLN A 22 -3.47 -4.55 -10.62
C GLN A 22 -4.11 -4.13 -11.94
N ASN A 23 -5.44 -4.06 -11.98
CA ASN A 23 -6.20 -3.93 -13.22
C ASN A 23 -7.10 -2.68 -13.30
N ALA A 24 -7.06 -1.80 -12.30
CA ALA A 24 -7.82 -0.54 -12.24
C ALA A 24 -9.30 -0.66 -12.70
N PRO A 25 -10.09 -1.60 -12.14
CA PRO A 25 -11.51 -1.77 -12.46
C PRO A 25 -12.33 -0.52 -12.15
N GLY A 26 -13.42 -0.33 -12.87
CA GLY A 26 -14.51 0.55 -12.48
C GLY A 26 -15.38 -0.04 -11.36
N ASP A 27 -16.32 0.76 -10.86
CA ASP A 27 -17.23 0.35 -9.79
C ASP A 27 -18.05 -0.89 -10.19
N GLY A 28 -17.98 -1.92 -9.35
CA GLY A 28 -18.69 -3.19 -9.57
C GLY A 28 -18.00 -4.16 -10.53
N GLU A 29 -16.87 -3.77 -11.14
CA GLU A 29 -16.07 -4.68 -11.97
C GLU A 29 -15.13 -5.56 -11.12
N GLU A 30 -14.63 -6.64 -11.73
CA GLU A 30 -13.74 -7.58 -11.04
C GLU A 30 -12.37 -6.94 -10.74
N ALA A 31 -11.95 -6.99 -9.48
CA ALA A 31 -10.66 -6.47 -9.02
C ALA A 31 -9.62 -7.56 -8.87
N GLN A 32 -8.44 -7.36 -9.46
CA GLN A 32 -7.26 -8.17 -9.25
C GLN A 32 -6.36 -7.50 -8.21
N VAL A 33 -6.06 -8.23 -7.13
CA VAL A 33 -5.32 -7.73 -5.98
C VAL A 33 -4.06 -8.57 -5.77
N CYS A 34 -2.90 -7.93 -5.80
CA CYS A 34 -1.64 -8.56 -5.39
C CYS A 34 -1.53 -8.48 -3.86
N CYS A 35 -1.78 -9.59 -3.17
CA CYS A 35 -1.72 -9.64 -1.71
C CYS A 35 -0.28 -9.76 -1.18
N ILE A 36 0.57 -10.49 -1.90
CA ILE A 36 1.98 -10.75 -1.56
C ILE A 36 2.77 -10.84 -2.85
N GLY A 37 3.96 -10.23 -2.91
CA GLY A 37 4.85 -10.31 -4.06
C GLY A 37 5.54 -8.98 -4.37
N VAL A 38 6.10 -8.88 -5.56
CA VAL A 38 6.69 -7.63 -6.07
C VAL A 38 5.74 -7.01 -7.09
N THR A 39 5.30 -5.78 -6.83
CA THR A 39 4.33 -5.07 -7.68
C THR A 39 4.67 -3.59 -7.78
N LYS A 40 4.07 -2.91 -8.77
CA LYS A 40 4.04 -1.44 -8.81
C LYS A 40 2.93 -0.90 -7.93
N ILE A 41 3.17 0.27 -7.31
CA ILE A 41 2.24 0.94 -6.41
C ILE A 41 2.34 2.46 -6.63
N SER A 42 1.24 3.19 -6.57
CA SER A 42 1.26 4.66 -6.57
C SER A 42 1.80 5.16 -5.23
N GLY A 43 2.82 6.02 -5.24
CA GLY A 43 3.34 6.66 -4.03
C GLY A 43 2.66 8.00 -3.75
N ASP A 44 2.37 8.29 -2.49
CA ASP A 44 1.81 9.57 -2.01
C ASP A 44 2.89 10.67 -1.87
N ALA A 45 4.15 10.28 -2.01
CA ALA A 45 5.31 11.17 -1.96
C ALA A 45 6.45 10.62 -2.84
N ASP A 46 7.58 11.34 -2.82
CA ASP A 46 8.85 10.77 -3.24
C ASP A 46 9.31 9.69 -2.23
N LEU A 47 9.33 8.44 -2.69
CA LEU A 47 9.63 7.26 -1.89
C LEU A 47 10.92 6.61 -2.40
N ASN A 48 11.88 6.53 -1.49
CA ASN A 48 13.23 6.03 -1.78
C ASN A 48 13.35 4.52 -1.55
N TYR A 49 14.36 3.92 -2.19
CA TYR A 49 14.74 2.52 -1.95
C TYR A 49 14.87 2.20 -0.45
N GLY A 50 14.33 1.06 -0.03
CA GLY A 50 14.38 0.58 1.34
C GLY A 50 13.39 1.25 2.29
N ALA A 51 12.66 2.29 1.86
CA ALA A 51 11.58 2.86 2.67
C ALA A 51 10.54 1.77 3.00
N LEU A 52 10.18 1.66 4.27
CA LEU A 52 9.06 0.84 4.71
C LEU A 52 7.77 1.55 4.35
N ILE A 53 6.79 0.80 3.88
CA ILE A 53 5.55 1.40 3.35
C ILE A 53 4.29 0.80 3.95
N GLY A 54 3.28 1.65 4.03
CA GLY A 54 1.91 1.37 4.41
C GLY A 54 0.96 2.19 3.55
N THR A 55 -0.31 2.24 3.95
CA THR A 55 -1.33 3.06 3.27
C THR A 55 -1.21 4.53 3.70
N SER A 56 -1.47 5.45 2.77
CA SER A 56 -1.75 6.86 3.01
C SER A 56 -3.22 7.07 3.41
N GLY A 57 -3.65 8.33 3.52
CA GLY A 57 -5.05 8.70 3.75
C GLY A 57 -5.98 8.49 2.54
N ASP A 58 -5.43 8.25 1.35
CA ASP A 58 -6.16 8.06 0.09
C ASP A 58 -5.77 6.77 -0.64
N GLY A 59 -5.14 5.84 0.09
CA GLY A 59 -4.87 4.47 -0.36
C GLY A 59 -3.66 4.31 -1.28
N GLN A 60 -2.84 5.35 -1.40
CA GLN A 60 -1.52 5.29 -2.00
C GLN A 60 -0.48 4.74 -1.00
N ALA A 61 0.72 4.40 -1.48
CA ALA A 61 1.82 4.01 -0.63
C ALA A 61 2.44 5.25 0.03
N ASP A 62 2.62 5.19 1.34
CA ASP A 62 3.27 6.23 2.13
C ASP A 62 4.33 5.61 3.05
N ALA A 63 5.37 6.39 3.35
CA ALA A 63 6.49 5.95 4.17
C ALA A 63 6.05 5.77 5.62
N LYS A 64 6.45 4.66 6.23
CA LYS A 64 6.17 4.35 7.63
C LYS A 64 7.46 4.29 8.41
N THR A 65 7.53 5.06 9.48
CA THR A 65 8.68 5.22 10.36
C THR A 65 8.48 4.38 11.61
N PRO A 66 9.24 3.29 11.79
CA PRO A 66 9.05 2.45 12.94
C PRO A 66 9.28 3.18 14.27
N GLY A 67 8.44 2.90 15.26
CA GLY A 67 8.47 3.57 16.56
C GLY A 67 7.85 4.98 16.58
N THR A 68 7.48 5.55 15.43
CA THR A 68 6.79 6.85 15.34
C THR A 68 5.33 6.68 14.96
N ASP A 69 5.04 5.90 13.90
CA ASP A 69 3.69 5.71 13.38
C ASP A 69 2.94 4.62 14.14
N THR A 70 2.77 4.82 15.45
CA THR A 70 2.36 3.77 16.40
C THR A 70 1.00 3.12 16.14
N THR A 71 0.14 3.76 15.33
CA THR A 71 -1.18 3.25 14.95
C THR A 71 -1.24 2.63 13.56
N GLU A 72 -0.14 2.70 12.80
CA GLU A 72 -0.09 2.37 11.39
C GLU A 72 0.59 1.03 11.13
N TYR A 73 0.45 0.53 9.89
CA TYR A 73 0.93 -0.79 9.50
C TYR A 73 1.97 -0.72 8.38
N VAL A 74 3.05 -1.46 8.55
CA VAL A 74 4.03 -1.74 7.51
C VAL A 74 3.60 -3.00 6.77
N VAL A 75 3.52 -2.91 5.44
CA VAL A 75 3.13 -4.02 4.56
C VAL A 75 4.17 -4.33 3.49
N GLY A 76 5.30 -3.64 3.47
CA GLY A 76 6.36 -3.90 2.51
C GLY A 76 7.50 -2.90 2.57
N HIS A 77 8.40 -2.99 1.58
CA HIS A 77 9.47 -2.02 1.38
C HIS A 77 9.69 -1.73 -0.11
N VAL A 78 10.18 -0.53 -0.39
CA VAL A 78 10.50 -0.06 -1.75
C VAL A 78 11.75 -0.76 -2.28
N VAL A 79 11.65 -1.31 -3.49
CA VAL A 79 12.75 -1.91 -4.26
C VAL A 79 13.19 -1.00 -5.42
N TYR A 80 12.29 -0.15 -5.90
CA TYR A 80 12.60 0.91 -6.86
C TYR A 80 11.74 2.14 -6.55
N GLY A 81 12.38 3.27 -6.30
CA GLY A 81 11.71 4.51 -5.91
C GLY A 81 11.03 5.24 -7.05
N ASN A 82 10.28 6.28 -6.72
CA ASN A 82 9.74 7.27 -7.65
C ASN A 82 10.50 8.60 -7.46
N ALA A 83 9.95 9.72 -7.92
CA ALA A 83 10.56 11.05 -7.75
C ALA A 83 9.57 12.12 -7.26
N ALA A 84 8.30 11.76 -7.10
CA ALA A 84 7.20 12.64 -6.69
C ALA A 84 5.93 11.81 -6.40
N ALA A 85 4.99 12.43 -5.69
CA ALA A 85 3.64 11.90 -5.49
C ALA A 85 2.93 11.56 -6.81
N GLY A 86 2.12 10.51 -6.81
CA GLY A 86 1.49 9.92 -8.00
C GLY A 86 2.43 9.12 -8.89
N GLY A 87 3.74 9.14 -8.64
CA GLY A 87 4.71 8.29 -9.32
C GLY A 87 4.63 6.84 -8.86
N LEU A 88 4.90 5.90 -9.77
CA LEU A 88 4.89 4.46 -9.45
C LEU A 88 6.23 4.03 -8.84
N ILE A 89 6.17 3.47 -7.63
CA ILE A 89 7.26 2.69 -7.05
C ILE A 89 7.16 1.22 -7.46
N THR A 90 8.25 0.46 -7.32
CA THR A 90 8.20 -1.01 -7.25
C THR A 90 8.52 -1.42 -5.81
N ALA A 91 7.69 -2.26 -5.21
CA ALA A 91 7.86 -2.70 -3.83
C ALA A 91 7.64 -4.20 -3.68
N ALA A 92 8.35 -4.79 -2.72
CA ALA A 92 8.06 -6.13 -2.22
C ALA A 92 7.08 -6.00 -1.04
N ILE A 93 5.89 -6.59 -1.18
CA ILE A 93 4.79 -6.48 -0.23
C ILE A 93 4.39 -7.83 0.37
N ASN A 94 3.87 -7.77 1.59
CA ASN A 94 3.14 -8.82 2.28
C ASN A 94 1.98 -8.19 3.06
N CYS A 95 0.83 -8.03 2.40
CA CYS A 95 -0.39 -7.53 3.02
C CYS A 95 -1.16 -8.63 3.78
N ALA A 96 -0.76 -9.89 3.66
CA ALA A 96 -1.39 -11.00 4.38
C ALA A 96 -0.98 -11.06 5.86
N SER A 97 0.15 -10.46 6.22
CA SER A 97 0.63 -10.38 7.60
C SER A 97 1.19 -8.98 7.89
N PRO A 98 0.32 -7.95 7.98
CA PRO A 98 0.75 -6.58 8.24
C PRO A 98 1.38 -6.48 9.63
N ALA A 99 2.59 -5.93 9.70
CA ALA A 99 3.26 -5.63 10.96
C ALA A 99 2.86 -4.22 11.43
N ARG A 100 2.81 -4.00 12.74
CA ARG A 100 2.72 -2.62 13.24
C ARG A 100 4.01 -1.87 12.93
N ALA A 101 3.89 -0.58 12.65
CA ALA A 101 5.07 0.27 12.59
C ALA A 101 5.67 0.51 14.00
N ALA A 102 4.91 0.34 15.09
CA ALA A 102 5.48 0.33 16.45
C ALA A 102 4.88 -0.77 17.33
#